data_AF-A0A927XYR5-F1
#
_entry.id   AF-A0A927XYR5-F1
#
_cell.length_a   1.000
_cell.length_b   1.000
_cell.length_c   1.000
_cell.angle_alpha   90.00
_cell.angle_beta   90.00
_cell.angle_gamma   90.00
#
_symmetry.space_group_name_H-M   'P 1'
#
loop_
_entity.id
_entity.type
_entity.pdbx_description
1 polymer ?
#
loop_
_entity_poly.entity_id
_entity_poly.type
_entity_poly.pdbx_seq_one_letter_code
_entity_poly.pdbx_strand_id
1 'polypeptide(L)'
;MTFYYRSLYYQFGWSTVFYIIPCVFFAVLCHEYFKAKTAKKLGCLCDEAVYKNPLKFVSVIGYILGIVSGYCWGKAQPCNVDKLSKGKRVLYYFSGSIANIVLALIMLLIQTMVFVVMLYASVELSGFWDSLHFAFNLFVWTQIFMAITQLLPIPTLSGYAIIKTLFFEKAYNKNLAKVESNGKWIFVVLVLLGVLYYVNEIPADFIFNGLYTGMEKLVDFITGGLFTQAGW
;
A
#
# COMPACT_ATOMS: atom_id res chain seq x y z
N MET A 1 -4.90 -4.01 -19.30
CA MET A 1 -3.71 -3.62 -18.54
C MET A 1 -3.86 -2.16 -18.20
N THR A 2 -3.80 -1.79 -16.93
CA THR A 2 -4.00 -0.40 -16.47
C THR A 2 -2.84 0.48 -16.93
N PHE A 3 -3.07 1.80 -17.05
CA PHE A 3 -2.05 2.78 -17.48
C PHE A 3 -0.76 2.66 -16.64
N TYR A 4 -0.93 2.44 -15.33
CA TYR A 4 0.15 2.25 -14.38
C TYR A 4 1.02 1.00 -14.66
N TYR A 5 0.42 -0.15 -14.97
CA TYR A 5 1.16 -1.37 -15.31
C TYR A 5 1.85 -1.28 -16.69
N ARG A 6 1.33 -0.48 -17.63
CA ARG A 6 2.03 -0.17 -18.88
C ARG A 6 3.33 0.61 -18.60
N SER A 7 3.29 1.53 -17.65
CA SER A 7 4.49 2.28 -17.22
C SER A 7 5.48 1.42 -16.42
N LEU A 8 4.98 0.48 -15.60
CA LEU A 8 5.80 -0.38 -14.73
C LEU A 8 6.31 -1.67 -15.38
N TYR A 9 5.67 -2.21 -16.42
CA TYR A 9 6.09 -3.47 -17.06
C TYR A 9 6.45 -3.33 -18.54
N TYR A 10 5.93 -2.30 -19.24
CA TYR A 10 6.24 -2.07 -20.66
C TYR A 10 7.18 -0.88 -20.89
N GLN A 11 7.20 0.12 -20.00
CA GLN A 11 8.22 1.18 -19.97
C GLN A 11 9.24 0.97 -18.84
N PHE A 12 9.61 -0.28 -18.55
CA PHE A 12 10.59 -0.60 -17.51
C PHE A 12 12.00 -0.15 -17.94
N GLY A 13 12.27 1.14 -17.81
CA GLY A 13 13.61 1.68 -17.82
C GLY A 13 14.32 1.35 -16.51
N TRP A 14 15.64 1.17 -16.56
CA TRP A 14 16.47 1.01 -15.36
C TRP A 14 16.27 2.16 -14.35
N SER A 15 15.85 3.35 -14.82
CA SER A 15 15.51 4.50 -14.00
C SER A 15 14.30 4.28 -13.09
N THR A 16 13.29 3.53 -13.55
CA THR A 16 12.05 3.28 -12.80
C THR A 16 12.30 2.59 -11.47
N VAL A 17 13.31 1.71 -11.41
CA VAL A 17 13.71 0.99 -10.20
C VAL A 17 14.09 1.95 -9.07
N PHE A 18 14.76 3.07 -9.38
CA PHE A 18 15.13 4.07 -8.37
C PHE A 18 13.93 4.74 -7.71
N TYR A 19 12.80 4.85 -8.43
CA TYR A 19 11.55 5.37 -7.86
C TYR A 19 10.80 4.29 -7.07
N ILE A 20 10.81 3.02 -7.53
CA ILE A 20 10.10 1.92 -6.87
C ILE A 20 10.67 1.62 -5.48
N ILE A 21 12.00 1.59 -5.35
CA ILE A 21 12.73 1.30 -4.10
C ILE A 21 12.15 2.07 -2.90
N PRO A 22 12.17 3.43 -2.87
CA PRO A 22 11.63 4.17 -1.74
C PRO A 22 10.11 3.97 -1.58
N CYS A 23 9.35 3.84 -2.67
CA CYS A 23 7.90 3.65 -2.61
C CYS A 23 7.52 2.36 -1.87
N VAL A 24 8.13 1.24 -2.25
CA VAL A 24 7.91 -0.07 -1.61
C VAL A 24 8.41 -0.05 -0.17
N PHE A 25 9.54 0.62 0.09
CA PHE A 25 10.11 0.71 1.43
C PHE A 25 9.14 1.39 2.38
N PHE A 26 8.60 2.57 2.01
CA PHE A 26 7.61 3.27 2.81
C PHE A 26 6.29 2.50 2.92
N ALA A 27 5.86 1.81 1.86
CA ALA A 27 4.64 1.00 1.90
C ALA A 27 4.70 -0.13 2.94
N VAL A 28 5.84 -0.83 3.03
CA VAL A 28 6.04 -1.88 4.04
C VAL A 28 6.24 -1.27 5.43
N LEU A 29 7.10 -0.25 5.51
CA LEU A 29 7.48 0.37 6.77
C LEU A 29 6.26 0.96 7.48
N CYS A 30 5.47 1.78 6.79
CA CYS A 30 4.30 2.43 7.36
C CYS A 30 3.23 1.40 7.73
N HIS A 31 2.94 0.42 6.87
CA HIS A 31 1.97 -0.63 7.15
C HIS A 31 2.29 -1.36 8.46
N GLU A 32 3.51 -1.86 8.61
CA GLU A 32 3.90 -2.65 9.77
C GLU A 32 4.14 -1.79 11.02
N TYR A 33 4.69 -0.59 10.87
CA TYR A 33 4.87 0.33 11.99
C TYR A 33 3.53 0.70 12.64
N PHE A 34 2.51 1.02 11.84
CA PHE A 34 1.20 1.39 12.38
C PHE A 34 0.42 0.18 12.91
N LYS A 35 0.64 -1.03 12.37
CA LYS A 35 0.16 -2.27 13.00
C LYS A 35 0.78 -2.49 14.37
N ALA A 36 2.10 -2.37 14.49
CA ALA A 36 2.80 -2.51 15.76
C ALA A 36 2.37 -1.44 16.77
N LYS A 37 2.21 -0.18 16.33
CA LYS A 37 1.71 0.91 17.16
C LYS A 37 0.28 0.65 17.65
N THR A 38 -0.58 0.11 16.79
CA THR A 38 -1.95 -0.26 17.13
C THR A 38 -1.98 -1.42 18.12
N ALA A 39 -1.19 -2.48 17.89
CA ALA A 39 -1.04 -3.58 18.84
C ALA A 39 -0.64 -3.08 20.24
N LYS A 40 0.39 -2.23 20.34
CA LYS A 40 0.84 -1.63 21.60
C LYS A 40 -0.28 -0.86 22.29
N LYS A 41 -1.01 -0.02 21.55
CA LYS A 41 -2.16 0.75 22.09
C LYS A 41 -3.31 -0.16 22.56
N LEU A 42 -3.50 -1.30 21.92
CA LEU A 42 -4.57 -2.24 22.26
C LEU A 42 -4.21 -3.19 23.42
N GLY A 43 -2.98 -3.11 23.94
CA GLY A 43 -2.48 -3.96 25.03
C GLY A 43 -1.87 -5.28 24.56
N CYS A 44 -1.61 -5.45 23.26
CA CYS A 44 -0.81 -6.55 22.74
C CYS A 44 0.66 -6.10 22.75
N LEU A 45 1.46 -6.70 23.64
CA LEU A 45 2.88 -6.43 23.75
C LEU A 45 3.59 -6.95 22.50
N CYS A 46 4.12 -6.03 21.70
CA CYS A 46 5.21 -6.31 20.77
C CYS A 46 6.54 -6.23 21.54
N ASP A 47 7.52 -7.05 21.17
CA ASP A 47 8.91 -6.87 21.62
C ASP A 47 9.35 -5.40 21.46
N GLU A 48 9.66 -4.74 22.57
CA GLU A 48 10.06 -3.32 22.57
C GLU A 48 11.32 -3.08 21.73
N ALA A 49 12.22 -4.05 21.64
CA ALA A 49 13.44 -3.95 20.84
C ALA A 49 13.16 -4.02 19.34
N VAL A 50 12.05 -4.65 18.93
CA VAL A 50 11.55 -4.62 17.55
C VAL A 50 10.84 -3.28 17.30
N TYR A 51 10.04 -2.81 18.24
CA TYR A 51 9.31 -1.54 18.12
C TYR A 51 10.23 -0.32 17.97
N LYS A 52 11.36 -0.28 18.67
CA LYS A 52 12.31 0.85 18.65
C LYS A 52 13.05 1.02 17.32
N ASN A 53 13.11 -0.01 16.48
CA ASN A 53 13.80 0.05 15.20
C ASN A 53 12.82 -0.28 14.05
N PRO A 54 12.26 0.74 13.38
CA PRO A 54 11.31 0.55 12.29
C PRO A 54 11.82 -0.33 11.15
N LEU A 55 13.14 -0.36 10.90
CA LEU A 55 13.75 -1.21 9.87
C LEU A 55 13.58 -2.70 10.16
N LYS A 56 13.38 -3.09 11.42
CA LYS A 56 13.13 -4.49 11.79
C LYS A 56 11.78 -4.99 11.26
N PHE A 57 10.87 -4.10 10.88
CA PHE A 57 9.60 -4.47 10.27
C PHE A 57 9.72 -4.85 8.79
N VAL A 58 10.78 -4.40 8.11
CA VAL A 58 10.95 -4.65 6.67
C VAL A 58 11.55 -6.04 6.47
N SER A 59 10.85 -6.88 5.70
CA SER A 59 11.37 -8.17 5.24
C SER A 59 12.25 -7.94 4.01
N VAL A 60 13.50 -8.41 4.04
CA VAL A 60 14.41 -8.27 2.87
C VAL A 60 13.82 -9.00 1.65
N ILE A 61 13.35 -10.23 1.83
CA ILE A 61 12.75 -11.02 0.75
C ILE A 61 11.45 -10.36 0.25
N GLY A 62 10.59 -9.92 1.19
CA GLY A 62 9.34 -9.26 0.83
C GLY A 62 9.57 -7.93 0.11
N TYR A 63 10.62 -7.20 0.49
CA TYR A 63 11.01 -5.95 -0.15
C TYR A 63 11.53 -6.16 -1.58
N ILE A 64 12.42 -7.15 -1.78
CA ILE A 64 12.91 -7.53 -3.11
C ILE A 64 11.74 -7.94 -4.02
N LEU A 65 10.82 -8.77 -3.51
CA LEU A 65 9.64 -9.17 -4.28
C LEU A 65 8.71 -8.00 -4.57
N GLY A 66 8.61 -7.02 -3.67
CA GLY A 66 7.92 -5.77 -3.94
C GLY A 66 8.50 -5.00 -5.11
N ILE A 67 9.82 -4.96 -5.23
CA ILE A 67 10.49 -4.28 -6.34
C ILE A 67 10.27 -5.01 -7.66
N VAL A 68 10.34 -6.35 -7.67
CA VAL A 68 10.28 -7.15 -8.90
C VAL A 68 8.84 -7.43 -9.36
N SER A 69 7.91 -7.60 -8.42
CA SER A 69 6.53 -8.04 -8.71
C SER A 69 5.44 -7.08 -8.23
N GLY A 70 5.80 -5.99 -7.53
CA GLY A 70 4.86 -5.10 -6.85
C GLY A 70 4.33 -5.65 -5.52
N TYR A 71 4.38 -6.96 -5.31
CA TYR A 71 3.87 -7.62 -4.11
C TYR A 71 4.92 -7.74 -3.02
N CYS A 72 4.68 -7.06 -1.89
CA CYS A 72 5.57 -7.08 -0.73
C CYS A 72 4.85 -7.45 0.56
N TRP A 73 5.63 -7.87 1.55
CA TRP A 73 5.15 -8.09 2.92
C TRP A 73 6.23 -7.72 3.93
N GLY A 74 5.82 -7.35 5.13
CA GLY A 74 6.72 -7.10 6.25
C GLY A 74 7.02 -8.35 7.09
N LYS A 75 7.85 -8.20 8.12
CA LYS A 75 8.07 -9.27 9.09
C LYS A 75 6.89 -9.34 10.07
N ALA A 76 6.52 -10.56 10.44
CA ALA A 76 5.46 -10.78 11.43
C ALA A 76 5.85 -10.15 12.78
N GLN A 77 4.91 -9.43 13.37
CA GLN A 77 5.10 -8.80 14.68
C GLN A 77 5.12 -9.87 15.78
N PRO A 78 6.04 -9.80 16.75
CA PRO A 78 6.04 -10.68 17.92
C PRO A 78 4.94 -10.25 18.91
N CYS A 79 3.68 -10.36 18.49
CA CYS A 79 2.51 -9.96 19.27
C CYS A 79 1.47 -11.08 19.27
N ASN A 80 1.05 -11.51 20.46
CA ASN A 80 -0.04 -12.47 20.58
C ASN A 80 -1.40 -11.76 20.48
N VAL A 81 -1.88 -11.60 19.24
CA VAL A 81 -3.15 -10.96 18.91
C VAL A 81 -4.38 -11.78 19.29
N ASP A 82 -4.21 -13.06 19.64
CA ASP A 82 -5.32 -13.91 20.10
C ASP A 82 -5.83 -13.48 21.47
N LYS A 83 -5.00 -12.78 22.26
CA LYS A 83 -5.42 -12.15 23.53
C LYS A 83 -6.32 -10.92 23.34
N LEU A 84 -6.35 -10.34 22.14
CA LEU A 84 -7.22 -9.21 21.85
C LEU A 84 -8.66 -9.67 21.66
N SER A 85 -9.62 -8.85 22.10
CA SER A 85 -11.03 -9.07 21.78
C SER A 85 -11.24 -9.01 20.26
N LYS A 86 -12.28 -9.68 19.77
CA LYS A 86 -12.63 -9.77 18.34
C LYS A 86 -12.53 -8.42 17.61
N GLY A 87 -13.14 -7.36 18.15
CA GLY A 87 -13.09 -6.02 17.56
C GLY A 87 -11.69 -5.39 17.55
N LYS A 88 -10.93 -5.55 18.64
CA LYS A 88 -9.54 -5.06 18.74
C LYS A 88 -8.62 -5.79 17.75
N ARG A 89 -8.82 -7.10 17.56
CA ARG A 89 -8.06 -7.90 16.60
C ARG A 89 -8.34 -7.49 15.15
N VAL A 90 -9.60 -7.23 14.81
CA VAL A 90 -9.98 -6.68 13.50
C VAL A 90 -9.34 -5.31 13.27
N LEU A 91 -9.41 -4.40 14.25
CA LEU A 91 -8.76 -3.09 14.17
C LEU A 91 -7.25 -3.20 13.97
N TYR A 92 -6.58 -4.13 14.67
CA TYR A 92 -5.16 -4.41 14.48
C TYR A 92 -4.86 -4.78 13.02
N TYR A 93 -5.59 -5.72 12.43
CA TYR A 93 -5.35 -6.15 11.05
C TYR A 93 -5.66 -5.06 10.02
N PHE A 94 -6.67 -4.20 10.25
CA PHE A 94 -6.98 -3.07 9.36
C PHE A 94 -5.97 -1.92 9.45
N SER A 95 -5.36 -1.71 10.62
CA SER A 95 -4.58 -0.49 10.90
C SER A 95 -3.46 -0.22 9.91
N GLY A 96 -2.79 -1.25 9.40
CA GLY A 96 -1.72 -1.09 8.41
C GLY A 96 -2.25 -0.62 7.05
N SER A 97 -3.37 -1.19 6.57
CA SER A 97 -3.98 -0.75 5.31
C SER A 97 -4.52 0.67 5.42
N ILE A 98 -5.13 1.03 6.56
CA ILE A 98 -5.57 2.40 6.84
C ILE A 98 -4.38 3.36 6.80
N ALA A 99 -3.25 3.00 7.43
CA ALA A 99 -2.06 3.84 7.44
C ALA A 99 -1.52 4.11 6.03
N ASN A 100 -1.51 3.11 5.16
CA ASN A 100 -1.08 3.28 3.78
C ASN A 100 -2.04 4.18 2.98
N ILE A 101 -3.36 4.02 3.13
CA ILE A 101 -4.33 4.93 2.51
C ILE A 101 -4.14 6.36 2.99
N VAL A 102 -3.97 6.56 4.31
CA VAL A 102 -3.69 7.90 4.87
C VAL A 102 -2.40 8.48 4.29
N LEU A 103 -1.35 7.67 4.15
CA LEU A 103 -0.09 8.12 3.57
C LEU A 103 -0.21 8.47 2.08
N ALA A 104 -1.03 7.73 1.33
CA ALA A 104 -1.37 8.07 -0.06
C ALA A 104 -2.06 9.44 -0.15
N LEU A 105 -3.04 9.70 0.73
CA LEU A 105 -3.75 10.97 0.80
C LEU A 105 -2.85 12.14 1.20
N ILE A 106 -1.92 11.92 2.15
CA ILE A 106 -0.93 12.93 2.52
C ILE A 106 -0.03 13.26 1.32
N MET A 107 0.41 12.26 0.56
CA MET A 107 1.25 12.51 -0.61
C MET A 107 0.49 13.25 -1.73
N LEU A 108 -0.78 12.90 -1.97
CA LEU A 108 -1.64 13.63 -2.91
C LEU A 108 -1.84 15.09 -2.49
N LEU A 109 -1.98 15.35 -1.18
CA LEU A 109 -2.06 16.72 -0.68
C LEU A 109 -0.76 17.49 -0.93
N ILE A 110 0.39 16.88 -0.68
CA ILE A 110 1.71 17.48 -0.98
C ILE A 110 1.82 17.78 -2.48
N GLN A 111 1.47 16.82 -3.34
CA GLN A 111 1.45 16.97 -4.79
C GLN A 111 0.53 18.11 -5.25
N THR A 112 -0.67 18.20 -4.68
CA THR A 112 -1.61 19.32 -4.94
C THR A 112 -0.97 20.66 -4.63
N MET A 113 -0.35 20.80 -3.44
CA MET A 113 0.30 22.05 -3.03
C MET A 113 1.45 22.43 -3.95
N VAL A 114 2.27 21.45 -4.36
CA VAL A 114 3.36 21.67 -5.33
C VAL A 114 2.80 22.17 -6.66
N PHE A 115 1.77 21.53 -7.20
CA PHE A 115 1.18 21.93 -8.47
C PHE A 115 0.55 23.33 -8.42
N VAL A 116 -0.19 23.64 -7.37
CA VAL A 116 -0.78 24.98 -7.19
C VAL A 116 0.32 26.06 -7.19
N VAL A 117 1.41 25.84 -6.44
CA VAL A 117 2.55 26.78 -6.40
C VAL A 117 3.19 26.92 -7.79
N MET A 118 3.39 25.82 -8.51
CA MET A 118 3.99 25.84 -9.86
C MET A 118 3.14 26.62 -10.86
N LEU A 119 1.82 26.42 -10.85
CA LEU A 119 0.89 27.12 -11.73
C LEU A 119 0.92 28.63 -11.45
N TYR A 120 0.84 29.04 -10.19
CA TYR A 120 0.92 30.46 -9.83
C TYR A 120 2.28 31.09 -10.13
N ALA A 121 3.37 30.33 -10.00
CA ALA A 121 4.72 30.78 -10.33
C ALA A 121 5.03 30.72 -11.83
N SER A 122 4.07 30.29 -12.68
CA SER A 122 4.26 30.13 -14.13
C SER A 122 5.50 29.30 -14.48
N VAL A 123 5.76 28.26 -13.70
CA VAL A 123 6.93 27.40 -13.90
C VAL A 123 6.73 26.56 -15.16
N GLU A 124 7.67 26.67 -16.10
CA GLU A 124 7.65 25.86 -17.32
C GLU A 124 7.82 24.37 -16.99
N LEU A 125 7.04 23.54 -17.71
CA LEU A 125 7.20 22.09 -17.71
C LEU A 125 8.63 21.74 -18.14
N SER A 126 9.29 20.92 -17.33
CA SER A 126 10.63 20.43 -17.61
C SER A 126 10.71 18.96 -17.27
N GLY A 127 11.70 18.25 -17.81
CA GLY A 127 11.91 16.84 -17.51
C GLY A 127 12.09 16.54 -16.01
N PHE A 128 12.52 17.52 -15.21
CA PHE A 128 12.54 17.41 -13.75
C PHE A 128 11.13 17.30 -13.16
N TRP A 129 10.18 18.12 -13.62
CA TRP A 129 8.80 18.11 -13.14
C TRP A 129 8.05 16.86 -13.56
N ASP A 130 8.25 16.39 -14.79
CA ASP A 130 7.70 15.11 -15.25
C ASP A 130 8.19 13.95 -14.38
N SER A 131 9.49 13.95 -14.06
CA SER A 131 10.11 12.96 -13.19
C SER A 131 9.58 13.01 -11.75
N LEU A 132 9.37 14.21 -11.22
CA LEU A 132 8.83 14.41 -9.87
C LEU A 132 7.35 14.00 -9.81
N HIS A 133 6.57 14.36 -10.83
CA HIS A 133 5.18 13.97 -10.95
C HIS A 133 5.03 12.44 -11.03
N PHE A 134 5.88 11.80 -11.84
CA PHE A 134 5.95 10.36 -11.92
C PHE A 134 6.27 9.73 -10.56
N ALA A 135 7.23 10.28 -9.82
CA ALA A 135 7.60 9.80 -8.48
C ALA A 135 6.42 9.88 -7.48
N PHE A 136 5.68 10.99 -7.48
CA PHE A 136 4.50 11.16 -6.62
C PHE A 136 3.41 10.14 -6.95
N ASN A 137 3.06 10.01 -8.23
CA ASN A 137 2.05 9.05 -8.68
C ASN A 137 2.45 7.61 -8.34
N LEU A 138 3.73 7.27 -8.55
CA LEU A 138 4.25 5.96 -8.19
C LEU A 138 4.15 5.69 -6.69
N PHE A 139 4.45 6.68 -5.86
CA PHE A 139 4.36 6.57 -4.41
C PHE A 139 2.91 6.34 -3.96
N VAL A 140 1.99 7.22 -4.39
CA VAL A 140 0.56 7.14 -4.06
C VAL A 140 0.00 5.78 -4.47
N TRP A 141 0.28 5.35 -5.70
CA TRP A 141 -0.13 4.03 -6.16
C TRP A 141 0.40 2.93 -5.26
N THR A 142 1.70 2.90 -4.96
CA THR A 142 2.32 1.81 -4.20
C THR A 142 1.69 1.70 -2.80
N GLN A 143 1.32 2.83 -2.19
CA GLN A 143 0.59 2.84 -0.92
C GLN A 143 -0.81 2.22 -1.05
N ILE A 144 -1.59 2.63 -2.06
CA ILE A 144 -2.95 2.10 -2.32
C ILE A 144 -2.87 0.61 -2.65
N PHE A 145 -1.95 0.21 -3.53
CA PHE A 145 -1.72 -1.17 -3.94
C PHE A 145 -1.40 -2.06 -2.75
N MET A 146 -0.49 -1.63 -1.86
CA MET A 146 -0.16 -2.36 -0.64
C MET A 146 -1.35 -2.42 0.32
N ALA A 147 -2.15 -1.35 0.43
CA ALA A 147 -3.33 -1.34 1.29
C ALA A 147 -4.37 -2.38 0.85
N ILE A 148 -4.69 -2.44 -0.45
CA ILE A 148 -5.65 -3.39 -1.02
C ILE A 148 -5.12 -4.81 -0.97
N THR A 149 -3.84 -5.02 -1.31
CA THR A 149 -3.19 -6.35 -1.23
C THR A 149 -3.41 -6.93 0.17
N GLN A 150 -3.14 -6.13 1.21
CA GLN A 150 -3.26 -6.57 2.58
C GLN A 150 -4.70 -6.79 3.05
N LEU A 151 -5.72 -6.33 2.31
CA LEU A 151 -7.13 -6.59 2.57
C LEU A 151 -7.67 -7.82 1.81
N LEU A 152 -6.88 -8.42 0.91
CA LEU A 152 -7.32 -9.60 0.20
C LEU A 152 -7.52 -10.79 1.17
N PRO A 153 -8.50 -11.66 0.89
CA PRO A 153 -8.81 -12.84 1.68
C PRO A 153 -7.81 -13.99 1.46
N ILE A 154 -6.52 -13.68 1.29
CA ILE A 154 -5.47 -14.66 1.00
C ILE A 154 -4.71 -14.98 2.29
N PRO A 155 -4.45 -16.27 2.60
CA PRO A 155 -3.70 -16.65 3.78
C PRO A 155 -2.37 -15.89 3.87
N THR A 156 -1.96 -15.53 5.09
CA THR A 156 -0.83 -14.64 5.44
C THR A 156 -1.10 -13.13 5.38
N LEU A 157 -2.13 -12.68 4.65
CA LEU A 157 -2.49 -11.26 4.56
C LEU A 157 -3.48 -10.86 5.67
N SER A 158 -3.56 -9.56 5.97
CA SER A 158 -4.41 -9.05 7.05
C SER A 158 -5.91 -9.30 6.79
N GLY A 159 -6.38 -9.22 5.54
CA GLY A 159 -7.76 -9.45 5.13
C GLY A 159 -8.26 -10.85 5.44
N TYR A 160 -7.44 -11.87 5.18
CA TYR A 160 -7.73 -13.24 5.59
C TYR A 160 -7.91 -13.36 7.11
N ALA A 161 -7.02 -12.73 7.89
CA ALA A 161 -7.10 -12.77 9.34
C ALA A 161 -8.32 -12.02 9.90
N ILE A 162 -8.76 -10.95 9.23
CA ILE A 162 -10.04 -10.25 9.52
C ILE A 162 -11.21 -11.20 9.29
N ILE A 163 -11.32 -11.82 8.12
CA ILE A 163 -12.41 -12.74 7.79
C ILE A 163 -12.43 -13.92 8.76
N LYS A 164 -11.28 -14.50 9.06
CA LYS A 164 -11.14 -15.56 10.07
C LYS A 164 -11.68 -15.13 11.43
N THR A 165 -11.26 -13.95 11.89
CA THR A 165 -11.71 -13.41 13.18
C THR A 165 -13.21 -13.14 13.19
N LEU A 166 -13.78 -12.68 12.07
CA LEU A 166 -15.20 -12.36 11.98
C LEU A 166 -16.10 -13.60 11.92
N PHE A 167 -15.72 -14.62 11.15
CA PHE A 167 -16.63 -15.71 10.78
C PHE A 167 -16.21 -17.10 11.26
N PHE A 168 -14.92 -17.32 11.55
CA PHE A 168 -14.38 -18.67 11.77
C PHE A 168 -13.71 -18.88 13.15
N GLU A 169 -13.84 -17.92 14.08
CA GLU A 169 -13.19 -17.95 15.39
C GLU A 169 -13.66 -19.12 16.30
N LYS A 170 -14.90 -19.59 16.15
CA LYS A 170 -15.52 -20.55 17.08
C LYS A 170 -15.41 -22.03 16.68
N ALA A 171 -14.86 -22.35 15.52
CA ALA A 171 -14.75 -23.73 15.05
C ALA A 171 -13.30 -24.08 14.72
N TYR A 172 -12.71 -25.00 15.48
CA TYR A 172 -11.47 -25.64 15.05
C TYR A 172 -11.73 -26.35 13.73
N ASN A 173 -11.15 -25.83 12.65
CA ASN A 173 -11.34 -26.35 11.31
C ASN A 173 -10.00 -26.83 10.76
N LYS A 174 -9.82 -28.16 10.68
CA LYS A 174 -8.60 -28.79 10.15
C LYS A 174 -8.27 -28.33 8.73
N ASN A 175 -9.28 -27.98 7.93
CA ASN A 175 -9.07 -27.47 6.57
C ASN A 175 -8.47 -26.06 6.60
N LEU A 176 -8.90 -25.23 7.55
CA LEU A 176 -8.35 -23.88 7.75
C LEU A 176 -6.86 -23.95 8.14
N ALA A 177 -6.49 -24.88 9.02
CA ALA A 177 -5.10 -25.10 9.41
C ALA A 177 -4.20 -25.51 8.21
N LYS A 178 -4.71 -26.37 7.31
CA LYS A 178 -3.99 -26.74 6.08
C LYS A 178 -3.79 -25.54 5.15
N VAL A 179 -4.84 -24.74 4.95
CA VAL A 179 -4.79 -23.52 4.13
C VAL A 179 -3.76 -22.53 4.69
N GLU A 180 -3.72 -22.34 6.02
CA GLU A 180 -2.76 -21.46 6.69
C GLU A 180 -1.32 -21.95 6.55
N SER A 181 -1.09 -23.26 6.70
CA SER A 181 0.25 -23.85 6.56
C SER A 181 0.85 -23.65 5.16
N ASN A 182 -0.01 -23.61 4.13
CA ASN A 182 0.39 -23.43 2.73
C ASN A 182 0.27 -21.98 2.24
N GLY A 183 -0.04 -21.03 3.12
CA GLY A 183 -0.46 -19.69 2.71
C GLY A 183 0.52 -18.93 1.84
N LYS A 184 1.83 -19.03 2.13
CA LYS A 184 2.89 -18.40 1.33
C LYS A 184 2.93 -18.97 -0.10
N TRP A 185 2.78 -20.28 -0.25
CA TRP A 185 2.76 -20.92 -1.56
C TRP A 185 1.50 -20.59 -2.35
N ILE A 186 0.35 -20.53 -1.68
CA ILE A 186 -0.90 -20.07 -2.28
C ILE A 186 -0.71 -18.65 -2.84
N PHE A 187 -0.13 -17.74 -2.05
CA PHE A 187 0.15 -16.38 -2.50
C PHE A 187 1.07 -16.35 -3.74
N VAL A 188 2.19 -17.08 -3.71
CA VAL A 188 3.12 -17.16 -4.85
C VAL A 188 2.44 -17.71 -6.11
N VAL A 189 1.66 -18.78 -5.99
CA VAL A 189 0.93 -19.37 -7.13
C VAL A 189 -0.08 -18.37 -7.70
N LEU A 190 -0.81 -17.63 -6.85
CA LEU A 190 -1.77 -16.62 -7.31
C LEU A 190 -1.10 -15.45 -8.04
N VAL A 191 0.10 -15.05 -7.63
CA VAL A 191 0.94 -14.07 -8.35
C VAL A 191 1.30 -14.63 -9.73
N LEU A 192 1.84 -15.85 -9.79
CA LEU A 192 2.30 -16.46 -11.05
C LEU A 192 1.17 -16.72 -12.05
N LEU A 193 -0.02 -17.07 -11.56
CA LEU A 193 -1.22 -17.24 -12.40
C LEU A 193 -1.85 -15.92 -12.85
N GLY A 194 -1.36 -14.77 -12.37
CA GLY A 194 -1.90 -13.46 -12.69
C GLY A 194 -3.30 -13.20 -12.10
N VAL A 195 -3.76 -14.02 -11.16
CA VAL A 195 -5.09 -13.84 -10.52
C VAL A 195 -5.14 -12.53 -9.74
N LEU A 196 -4.01 -12.17 -9.11
CA LEU A 196 -3.91 -10.94 -8.32
C LEU A 196 -4.08 -9.67 -9.16
N TYR A 197 -3.88 -9.73 -10.49
CA TYR A 197 -4.23 -8.64 -11.40
C TYR A 197 -5.70 -8.25 -11.24
N TYR A 198 -6.60 -9.23 -11.32
CA TYR A 198 -8.03 -8.97 -11.31
C TYR A 198 -8.55 -8.53 -9.94
N VAL A 199 -8.03 -9.13 -8.87
CA VAL A 199 -8.56 -8.90 -7.51
C VAL A 199 -7.85 -7.77 -6.76
N ASN A 200 -6.68 -7.33 -7.22
CA ASN A 200 -5.90 -6.27 -6.57
C ASN A 200 -5.72 -5.05 -7.46
N GLU A 201 -5.21 -5.23 -8.68
CA GLU A 201 -4.85 -4.10 -9.54
C GLU A 201 -6.07 -3.32 -10.02
N ILE A 202 -7.14 -4.01 -10.43
CA ILE A 202 -8.35 -3.32 -10.90
C ILE A 202 -8.96 -2.44 -9.78
N PRO A 203 -9.17 -2.94 -8.54
CA PRO A 203 -9.59 -2.08 -7.44
C PRO A 203 -8.59 -0.96 -7.11
N ALA A 204 -7.28 -1.24 -7.15
CA ALA A 204 -6.24 -0.23 -6.89
C ALA A 204 -6.30 0.89 -7.92
N ASP A 205 -6.48 0.55 -9.19
CA ASP A 205 -6.60 1.50 -10.29
C ASP A 205 -7.83 2.36 -10.16
N PHE A 206 -8.97 1.75 -9.84
CA PHE A 206 -10.20 2.47 -9.60
C PHE A 206 -10.04 3.51 -8.48
N ILE A 207 -9.44 3.13 -7.35
CA ILE A 207 -9.22 4.04 -6.23
C ILE A 207 -8.20 5.12 -6.59
N PHE A 208 -7.09 4.75 -7.22
CA PHE A 208 -6.05 5.70 -7.63
C PHE A 208 -6.59 6.74 -8.59
N ASN A 209 -7.27 6.32 -9.67
CA ASN A 209 -7.84 7.22 -10.66
C ASN A 209 -8.93 8.12 -10.05
N GLY A 210 -9.75 7.58 -9.14
CA GLY A 210 -10.75 8.38 -8.41
C GLY A 210 -10.12 9.45 -7.54
N LEU A 211 -9.07 9.12 -6.79
CA LEU A 211 -8.34 10.08 -5.96
C LEU A 211 -7.61 11.13 -6.82
N TYR A 212 -6.99 10.71 -7.92
CA TYR A 212 -6.29 11.59 -8.85
C TYR A 212 -7.24 12.56 -9.55
N THR A 213 -8.39 12.08 -10.04
CA THR A 213 -9.44 12.95 -10.60
C THR A 213 -9.94 13.95 -9.57
N GLY A 214 -10.05 13.54 -8.30
CA GLY A 214 -10.41 14.44 -7.20
C GLY A 214 -9.34 15.52 -6.95
N MET A 215 -8.07 15.14 -7.03
CA MET A 215 -6.93 16.05 -6.93
C MET A 215 -6.96 17.09 -8.07
N GLU A 216 -7.12 16.68 -9.32
CA GLU A 216 -7.18 17.59 -10.47
C GLU A 216 -8.31 18.62 -10.30
N LYS A 217 -9.51 18.16 -9.95
CA LYS A 217 -10.66 19.05 -9.68
C LYS A 217 -10.39 20.02 -8.53
N LEU A 218 -9.66 19.59 -7.50
CA LEU A 218 -9.28 20.45 -6.38
C LEU A 218 -8.26 21.51 -6.83
N VAL A 219 -7.25 21.13 -7.62
CA VAL A 219 -6.27 22.07 -8.17
C VAL A 219 -6.98 23.08 -9.07
N ASP A 220 -7.84 22.65 -9.98
CA ASP A 220 -8.63 23.55 -10.83
C ASP A 220 -9.50 24.50 -10.01
N PHE A 221 -10.18 24.00 -8.98
CA PHE A 221 -10.98 24.83 -8.09
C PHE A 221 -10.14 25.90 -7.38
N ILE A 222 -8.96 25.54 -6.88
CA ILE A 222 -8.04 26.47 -6.17
C ILE A 222 -7.42 27.50 -7.11
N THR A 223 -7.14 27.10 -8.35
CA THR A 223 -6.44 27.93 -9.34
C THR A 223 -7.36 28.67 -10.30
N GLY A 224 -8.68 28.49 -10.19
CA GLY A 224 -9.64 29.11 -11.11
C GLY A 224 -9.61 28.52 -12.53
N GLY A 225 -9.23 27.24 -12.65
CA GLY A 225 -9.17 26.51 -13.92
C GLY A 225 -7.85 26.61 -14.68
N LEU A 226 -6.79 27.17 -14.06
CA LEU A 226 -5.47 27.27 -14.69
C LEU A 226 -4.88 25.91 -15.03
N PHE A 227 -5.16 24.87 -14.24
CA PHE A 227 -4.64 23.53 -14.49
C PHE A 227 -5.22 22.93 -15.79
N THR A 228 -6.55 22.94 -15.96
CA THR A 228 -7.20 22.52 -17.22
C THR A 228 -6.76 23.39 -18.41
N GLN A 229 -6.61 24.70 -18.24
CA GLN A 229 -6.21 25.62 -19.32
C GLN A 229 -4.76 25.43 -19.77
N ALA A 230 -3.88 25.04 -18.85
CA ALA A 230 -2.47 24.85 -19.13
C ALA A 230 -2.16 23.50 -19.81
N GLY A 231 -3.15 22.59 -19.90
CA GLY A 231 -3.01 21.31 -20.61
C GLY A 231 -2.04 20.32 -19.95
N TRP A 232 -1.95 20.36 -18.61
CA TRP A 232 -1.15 19.45 -17.79
C TRP A 232 -1.80 18.06 -17.65
#